data_AF-X0KIT7-F1
#
_entry.id   AF-X0KIT7-F1
#
_cell.length_a   1.000
_cell.length_b   1.000
_cell.length_c   1.000
_cell.angle_alpha   90.00
_cell.angle_beta   90.00
_cell.angle_gamma   90.00
#
_symmetry.space_group_name_H-M   'P 1'
#
loop_
_entity.id
_entity.type
_entity.pdbx_description
1 polymer ?
#
loop_
_entity_poly.entity_id
_entity_poly.type
_entity_poly.pdbx_seq_one_letter_code
_entity_poly.pdbx_strand_id
1 'polypeptide(L)'
;MEDTKVQDAQGRSYLLKKGFNIQWAPSVTHFIDEIWGPDAKTFKPERFLDVSVQDEKKRRGSQLSFGGGKHLCPGRKFAFTEILGFVGVVALSFEAEGLSLPKSRDPGVGVGPRMPDWGGLDPGFRLRRREGWEDVTWVFQE
;
A
#
# COMPACT_ATOMS: atom_id res chain seq x y z
N MET A 1 -22.63 -18.56 -1.52
CA MET A 1 -21.84 -19.22 -0.46
C MET A 1 -22.82 -19.97 0.43
N GLU A 2 -22.44 -21.13 0.95
CA GLU A 2 -23.24 -21.93 1.89
C GLU A 2 -22.72 -21.76 3.32
N ASP A 3 -23.44 -22.30 4.32
CA ASP A 3 -22.96 -22.34 5.69
C ASP A 3 -21.60 -23.07 5.73
N THR A 4 -20.56 -22.38 6.20
CA THR A 4 -19.18 -22.86 6.15
C THR A 4 -18.55 -22.79 7.53
N LYS A 5 -17.86 -23.85 7.96
CA LYS A 5 -17.02 -23.79 9.16
C LYS A 5 -15.64 -23.27 8.78
N VAL A 6 -15.18 -22.23 9.46
CA VAL A 6 -13.81 -21.70 9.32
C VAL A 6 -13.06 -21.93 10.63
N GLN A 7 -11.75 -22.14 10.53
CA GLN A 7 -10.89 -22.38 11.69
C GLN A 7 -9.76 -21.35 11.71
N ASP A 8 -9.44 -20.83 12.89
CA ASP A 8 -8.28 -19.95 13.06
C ASP A 8 -6.98 -20.74 13.29
N ALA A 9 -5.87 -20.01 13.44
CA ALA A 9 -4.55 -20.61 13.67
C ALA A 9 -4.44 -21.34 15.01
N GLN A 10 -5.32 -21.06 15.98
CA GLN A 10 -5.38 -21.70 17.30
C GLN A 10 -6.32 -22.91 17.31
N GLY A 11 -6.91 -23.26 16.15
CA GLY A 11 -7.81 -24.40 16.02
C GLY A 11 -9.25 -24.12 16.44
N ARG A 12 -9.60 -22.87 16.79
CA ARG A 12 -10.98 -22.50 17.15
C ARG A 12 -11.85 -22.48 15.91
N SER A 13 -13.00 -23.14 15.97
CA SER A 13 -13.94 -23.26 14.85
C SER A 13 -15.07 -22.24 14.98
N TYR A 14 -15.38 -21.59 13.87
CA TYR A 14 -16.46 -20.60 13.75
C TYR A 14 -17.41 -21.02 12.62
N LEU A 15 -18.72 -20.83 12.83
CA LEU A 15 -19.72 -21.05 11.80
C LEU A 15 -19.99 -19.74 11.07
N LEU A 16 -19.61 -19.68 9.80
CA LEU A 16 -20.00 -18.61 8.89
C LEU A 16 -21.32 -18.97 8.22
N LYS A 17 -22.37 -18.22 8.53
CA LYS A 17 -23.69 -18.42 7.91
C LYS A 17 -23.73 -17.91 6.48
N LYS A 18 -24.44 -18.61 5.61
CA LYS A 18 -24.78 -18.16 4.25
C LYS A 18 -25.41 -16.77 4.31
N GLY A 19 -24.99 -15.91 3.39
CA GLY A 19 -25.52 -14.55 3.24
C GLY A 19 -24.81 -13.48 4.06
N PHE A 20 -23.89 -13.87 4.96
CA PHE A 20 -23.05 -12.89 5.65
C PHE A 20 -21.96 -12.32 4.73
N ASN A 21 -21.73 -11.02 4.85
CA ASN A 21 -20.64 -10.32 4.20
C ASN A 21 -19.40 -10.33 5.11
N ILE A 22 -18.27 -10.80 4.59
CA ILE A 22 -16.97 -10.70 5.25
C ILE A 22 -16.18 -9.59 4.57
N GLN A 23 -15.70 -8.66 5.39
CA GLN A 23 -14.80 -7.61 4.94
C GLN A 23 -13.45 -7.77 5.62
N TRP A 24 -12.39 -7.51 4.87
CA TRP A 24 -11.07 -7.29 5.44
C TRP A 24 -10.92 -5.81 5.78
N ALA A 25 -10.21 -5.53 6.88
CA ALA A 25 -9.86 -4.18 7.28
C ALA A 25 -8.34 -3.98 7.13
N PRO A 26 -7.84 -3.62 5.93
CA PRO A 26 -6.42 -3.31 5.72
C PRO A 26 -5.89 -2.26 6.69
N SER A 27 -6.72 -1.28 7.07
CA SER A 27 -6.39 -0.26 8.08
C SER A 27 -6.07 -0.82 9.47
N VAL A 28 -6.49 -2.06 9.75
CA VAL A 28 -6.10 -2.80 10.94
C VAL A 28 -4.91 -3.71 10.61
N THR A 29 -5.04 -4.57 9.59
CA THR A 29 -4.02 -5.61 9.33
C THR A 29 -2.65 -5.04 8.95
N HIS A 30 -2.59 -3.87 8.31
CA HIS A 30 -1.33 -3.17 7.95
C HIS A 30 -0.65 -2.53 9.15
N PHE A 31 -1.31 -2.46 10.31
CA PHE A 31 -0.84 -1.75 11.51
C PHE A 31 -0.83 -2.64 12.77
N ILE A 32 -0.87 -3.97 12.62
CA ILE A 32 -0.72 -4.91 13.74
C ILE A 32 0.75 -4.94 14.19
N ASP A 33 1.03 -4.47 15.41
CA ASP A 33 2.39 -4.39 15.96
C ASP A 33 3.09 -5.76 16.03
N GLU A 34 2.35 -6.85 16.30
CA GLU A 34 2.91 -8.22 16.33
C GLU A 34 3.47 -8.68 14.96
N ILE A 35 2.99 -8.09 13.87
CA ILE A 35 3.37 -8.46 12.49
C ILE A 35 4.34 -7.46 11.89
N TRP A 36 4.10 -6.17 12.15
CA TRP A 36 4.84 -5.08 11.53
C TRP A 36 5.89 -4.47 12.45
N GLY A 37 5.86 -4.74 13.75
CA GLY A 37 6.73 -4.15 14.76
C GLY A 37 6.08 -2.97 15.50
N PRO A 38 6.68 -2.48 16.60
CA PRO A 38 6.12 -1.37 17.41
C PRO A 38 6.04 -0.04 16.66
N ASP A 39 6.76 0.07 15.55
CA ASP A 39 6.81 1.21 14.64
C ASP A 39 5.90 1.01 13.41
N ALA A 40 4.88 0.13 13.49
CA ALA A 40 3.94 -0.15 12.40
C ALA A 40 3.24 1.11 11.85
N LYS A 41 3.07 2.15 12.68
CA LYS A 41 2.45 3.43 12.32
C LYS A 41 3.43 4.45 11.75
N THR A 42 4.72 4.10 11.68
CA THR A 42 5.79 4.96 11.16
C THR A 42 6.13 4.55 9.72
N PHE A 43 6.29 5.53 8.84
CA PHE A 43 6.83 5.30 7.50
C PHE A 43 8.30 4.90 7.59
N LYS A 44 8.58 3.61 7.38
CA LYS A 44 9.93 3.02 7.43
C LYS A 44 10.11 2.08 6.23
N PRO A 45 10.60 2.58 5.09
CA PRO A 45 10.73 1.78 3.87
C PRO A 45 11.71 0.60 4.05
N GLU A 46 12.72 0.75 4.90
CA GLU A 46 13.71 -0.29 5.22
C GLU A 46 13.08 -1.53 5.86
N ARG A 47 11.84 -1.44 6.35
CA ARG A 47 11.09 -2.59 6.89
C ARG A 47 10.94 -3.72 5.88
N PHE A 48 10.98 -3.39 4.59
CA PHE A 48 10.83 -4.36 3.49
C PHE A 48 12.17 -4.89 2.97
N LEU A 49 13.30 -4.44 3.52
CA LEU A 49 14.64 -4.92 3.19
C LEU A 49 15.06 -6.03 4.17
N ASP A 50 15.89 -6.96 3.71
CA ASP A 50 16.54 -8.01 4.52
C ASP A 50 15.60 -8.75 5.49
N VAL A 51 14.36 -9.02 5.04
CA VAL A 51 13.32 -9.65 5.85
C VAL A 51 13.60 -11.13 6.01
N SER A 52 13.54 -11.64 7.24
CA SER A 52 13.66 -13.08 7.49
C SER A 52 12.51 -13.84 6.81
N VAL A 53 12.75 -15.07 6.36
CA VAL A 53 11.71 -15.92 5.74
C VAL A 53 10.50 -16.11 6.68
N GLN A 54 10.73 -16.12 7.99
CA GLN A 54 9.65 -16.25 8.98
C GLN A 54 8.80 -14.99 9.05
N ASP A 55 9.41 -13.81 9.04
CA ASP A 55 8.68 -12.54 9.07
C ASP A 55 7.97 -12.27 7.75
N GLU A 56 8.57 -12.66 6.62
CA GLU A 56 7.91 -12.59 5.31
C GLU A 56 6.63 -13.44 5.29
N LYS A 57 6.71 -14.68 5.79
CA LYS A 57 5.55 -15.57 5.90
C LYS A 57 4.45 -15.00 6.80
N LYS A 58 4.81 -14.39 7.93
CA LYS A 58 3.85 -13.71 8.83
C LYS A 58 3.19 -12.52 8.13
N ARG A 59 3.98 -11.68 7.45
CA ARG A 59 3.50 -10.46 6.79
C ARG A 59 2.62 -10.76 5.58
N ARG A 60 2.82 -11.87 4.87
CA ARG A 60 2.05 -12.22 3.66
C ARG A 60 0.54 -12.26 3.89
N GLY A 61 0.09 -12.71 5.07
CA GLY A 61 -1.34 -12.75 5.42
C GLY A 61 -1.94 -11.38 5.77
N SER A 62 -1.10 -10.43 6.15
CA SER A 62 -1.50 -9.09 6.56
C SER A 62 -1.24 -8.04 5.50
N GLN A 63 -0.39 -8.31 4.51
CA GLN A 63 -0.09 -7.40 3.41
C GLN A 63 -1.18 -7.47 2.34
N LEU A 64 -2.22 -6.67 2.53
CA LEU A 64 -3.43 -6.65 1.71
C LEU A 64 -3.53 -5.49 0.72
N SER A 65 -2.42 -4.84 0.32
CA SER A 65 -2.44 -3.67 -0.59
C SER A 65 -3.18 -3.91 -1.91
N PHE A 66 -3.20 -5.15 -2.39
CA PHE A 66 -3.87 -5.56 -3.63
C PHE A 66 -4.98 -6.60 -3.40
N GLY A 67 -5.44 -6.75 -2.15
CA GLY A 67 -6.34 -7.82 -1.76
C GLY A 67 -5.66 -9.18 -1.71
N GLY A 68 -6.40 -10.25 -2.00
CA GLY A 68 -5.93 -11.62 -1.83
C GLY A 68 -6.92 -12.68 -2.31
N GLY A 69 -6.47 -13.94 -2.31
CA GLY A 69 -7.26 -15.08 -2.76
C GLY A 69 -7.67 -14.99 -4.23
N LYS A 70 -8.85 -15.53 -4.56
CA LYS A 70 -9.40 -15.57 -5.93
C LYS A 70 -9.74 -14.21 -6.54
N HIS A 71 -9.77 -13.15 -5.72
CA HIS A 71 -10.11 -11.78 -6.13
C HIS A 71 -8.92 -10.83 -5.96
N LEU A 72 -7.69 -11.37 -5.96
CA LEU A 72 -6.46 -10.56 -5.98
C LEU A 72 -6.48 -9.59 -7.16
N CYS A 73 -6.10 -8.32 -6.93
CA CYS A 73 -6.17 -7.28 -7.94
C CYS A 73 -5.44 -7.72 -9.24
N PRO A 74 -6.16 -7.76 -10.39
CA PRO A 74 -5.56 -8.16 -11.66
C PRO A 74 -4.55 -7.13 -12.16
N GLY A 75 -4.78 -5.84 -11.87
CA GLY A 75 -3.90 -4.73 -12.26
C GLY A 75 -2.66 -4.55 -11.39
N ARG A 76 -2.41 -5.38 -10.37
CA ARG A 76 -1.29 -5.16 -9.42
C ARG A 76 0.07 -5.06 -10.10
N LYS A 77 0.32 -5.87 -11.14
CA LYS A 77 1.60 -5.88 -11.85
C LYS A 77 1.78 -4.61 -12.67
N PHE A 78 0.75 -4.20 -13.40
CA PHE A 78 0.72 -2.92 -14.10
C PHE A 78 0.93 -1.75 -13.11
N ALA A 79 0.18 -1.71 -12.01
CA ALA A 79 0.32 -0.67 -10.98
C ALA A 79 1.73 -0.63 -10.38
N PHE A 80 2.36 -1.78 -10.11
CA PHE A 80 3.74 -1.81 -9.64
C PHE A 80 4.72 -1.22 -10.65
N THR A 81 4.60 -1.56 -11.93
CA THR A 81 5.45 -1.01 -12.99
C THR A 81 5.27 0.50 -13.13
N GLU A 82 4.03 0.98 -13.18
CA GLU A 82 3.71 2.40 -13.27
C GLU A 82 4.25 3.20 -12.08
N ILE A 83 4.00 2.73 -10.85
CA ILE A 83 4.47 3.40 -9.62
C ILE A 83 5.99 3.43 -9.59
N LEU A 84 6.65 2.31 -9.88
CA LEU A 84 8.11 2.23 -9.84
C LEU A 84 8.76 3.11 -10.92
N GLY A 85 8.21 3.08 -12.14
CA GLY A 85 8.69 3.92 -13.24
C GLY A 85 8.52 5.41 -12.93
N PHE A 86 7.33 5.81 -12.48
CA PHE A 86 7.05 7.18 -12.08
C PHE A 86 7.96 7.66 -10.95
N VAL A 87 8.05 6.91 -9.84
CA VAL A 87 8.90 7.26 -8.69
C VAL A 87 10.37 7.29 -9.10
N GLY A 88 10.82 6.35 -9.94
CA GLY A 88 12.19 6.33 -10.45
C GLY A 88 12.54 7.58 -11.24
N VAL A 89 11.69 7.98 -12.19
CA VAL A 89 11.89 9.21 -12.98
C VAL A 89 11.92 10.44 -12.09
N VAL A 90 10.98 10.55 -11.15
CA VAL A 90 10.91 11.69 -10.22
C VAL A 90 12.14 11.75 -9.32
N ALA A 91 12.52 10.64 -8.70
CA ALA A 91 13.65 10.58 -7.76
C ALA A 91 14.99 10.90 -8.43
N LEU A 92 15.19 10.43 -9.67
CA LEU A 92 16.42 10.67 -10.42
C LEU A 92 16.48 12.11 -10.97
N SER A 93 15.39 12.57 -11.58
CA SER A 93 15.43 13.76 -12.44
C SER A 93 15.03 15.06 -11.73
N PHE A 94 14.37 14.98 -10.57
CA PHE A 94 13.78 16.15 -9.92
C PHE A 94 14.16 16.25 -8.44
N GLU A 95 14.11 17.49 -7.95
CA GLU A 95 14.14 17.86 -6.53
C GLU A 95 12.80 18.49 -6.16
N ALA A 96 12.23 18.04 -5.04
CA ALA A 96 10.99 18.59 -4.53
C ALA A 96 11.27 19.67 -3.48
N GLU A 97 10.76 20.88 -3.71
CA GLU A 97 10.87 22.02 -2.81
C GLU A 97 9.50 22.39 -2.25
N GLY A 98 9.43 22.67 -0.94
CA GLY A 98 8.18 23.07 -0.28
C GLY A 98 7.15 21.96 -0.09
N LEU A 99 7.54 20.69 -0.24
CA LEU A 99 6.64 19.56 -0.03
C LEU A 99 6.22 19.46 1.44
N SER A 100 4.91 19.53 1.69
CA SER A 100 4.31 19.20 2.97
C SER A 100 3.36 18.02 2.80
N LEU A 101 3.42 17.04 3.71
CA LEU A 101 2.54 15.89 3.66
C LEU A 101 1.14 16.32 4.12
N PRO A 102 0.10 16.25 3.25
CA PRO A 102 -1.25 16.55 3.67
C PRO A 102 -1.75 15.50 4.66
N LYS A 103 -2.77 15.86 5.45
CA LYS A 103 -3.54 14.86 6.19
C LYS A 103 -4.17 13.88 5.19
N SER A 104 -4.49 12.67 5.65
CA SER A 104 -5.22 11.71 4.83
C SER A 104 -6.62 11.52 5.38
N ARG A 105 -7.59 11.31 4.48
CA ARG A 105 -8.94 10.89 4.83
C ARG A 105 -9.07 9.39 4.63
N ASP A 106 -9.72 8.73 5.59
CA ASP A 106 -10.02 7.31 5.46
C ASP A 106 -10.97 7.06 4.28
N PRO A 107 -10.80 5.94 3.55
CA PRO A 107 -11.67 5.62 2.44
C PRO A 107 -13.08 5.31 2.96
N GLY A 108 -14.08 5.60 2.12
CA GLY A 108 -15.42 5.05 2.31
C GLY A 108 -15.42 3.52 2.22
N VAL A 109 -16.46 2.88 2.74
CA VAL A 109 -16.63 1.42 2.65
C VAL A 109 -16.60 0.99 1.18
N GLY A 110 -15.73 0.03 0.85
CA GLY A 110 -15.55 -0.47 -0.52
C GLY A 110 -14.63 0.37 -1.41
N VAL A 111 -14.10 1.50 -0.90
CA VAL A 111 -13.09 2.30 -1.60
C VAL A 111 -11.70 1.87 -1.12
N GLY A 112 -10.79 1.61 -2.07
CA GLY A 112 -9.45 1.09 -1.77
C GLY A 112 -8.49 2.14 -1.16
N PRO A 113 -8.23 3.27 -1.85
CA PRO A 113 -7.17 4.17 -1.43
C PRO A 113 -7.61 5.15 -0.33
N ARG A 114 -6.76 5.30 0.68
CA ARG A 114 -6.73 6.54 1.47
C ARG A 114 -6.31 7.67 0.54
N MET A 115 -7.08 8.75 0.57
CA MET A 115 -6.79 9.92 -0.25
C MET A 115 -6.20 11.03 0.63
N PRO A 116 -5.28 11.84 0.11
CA PRO A 116 -4.94 13.09 0.76
C PRO A 116 -6.20 13.96 0.94
N ASP A 117 -6.32 14.55 2.12
CA ASP A 117 -7.28 15.61 2.41
C ASP A 117 -6.61 16.94 2.08
N TRP A 118 -6.91 17.44 0.89
CA TRP A 118 -6.33 18.69 0.41
C TRP A 118 -6.97 19.92 1.07
N GLY A 119 -8.13 19.81 1.74
CA GLY A 119 -8.72 20.90 2.52
C GLY A 119 -8.92 22.25 1.80
N GLY A 120 -8.92 22.27 0.45
CA GLY A 120 -8.93 23.51 -0.35
C GLY A 120 -7.58 24.24 -0.46
N LEU A 121 -6.48 23.63 -0.01
CA LEU A 121 -5.11 24.13 -0.21
C LEU A 121 -4.70 23.99 -1.67
N ASP A 122 -3.92 24.96 -2.17
CA ASP A 122 -2.97 24.71 -3.25
C ASP A 122 -1.71 24.14 -2.58
N PRO A 123 -1.51 22.80 -2.59
CA PRO A 123 -0.37 22.18 -1.91
C PRO A 123 0.95 22.45 -2.63
N GLY A 124 0.93 23.29 -3.67
CA GLY A 124 1.98 23.54 -4.65
C GLY A 124 3.39 23.36 -4.10
N PHE A 125 3.90 22.15 -4.24
CA PHE A 125 5.32 21.88 -4.14
C PHE A 125 5.92 22.11 -5.52
N ARG A 126 7.16 22.58 -5.56
CA ARG A 126 7.86 22.77 -6.82
C ARG A 126 8.71 21.55 -7.09
N LEU A 127 8.62 21.04 -8.31
CA LEU A 127 9.60 20.11 -8.84
C LEU A 127 10.59 20.92 -9.67
N ARG A 128 11.83 20.99 -9.19
CA ARG A 128 12.95 21.56 -9.94
C ARG A 128 13.71 20.42 -10.59
N ARG A 129 14.14 20.59 -11.85
CA ARG A 129 15.01 19.61 -12.48
C ARG A 129 16.35 19.58 -11.74
N ARG A 130 16.86 18.39 -11.45
CA ARG A 130 18.16 18.22 -10.78
C ARG A 130 19.28 18.75 -11.67
N GLU A 131 20.30 19.34 -11.05
CA GLU A 131 21.51 19.77 -11.74
C GLU A 131 22.16 18.60 -12.51
N GLY A 132 22.52 18.83 -13.77
CA GLY A 132 23.07 17.82 -14.68
C GLY A 132 22.02 16.96 -15.38
N TRP A 133 20.73 17.18 -15.13
CA TRP A 133 19.61 16.45 -15.77
C TRP A 133 18.81 17.33 -16.73
N GLU A 134 19.20 18.57 -16.96
CA GLU A 134 18.47 19.58 -17.74
C GLU A 134 18.18 19.12 -19.17
N ASP A 135 19.17 18.53 -19.83
CA ASP A 135 19.11 18.09 -21.23
C ASP A 135 18.70 16.61 -21.39
N VAL A 136 18.36 15.92 -20.29
CA VAL A 136 17.96 14.50 -20.35
C VAL A 136 16.53 14.38 -20.82
N THR A 137 16.27 13.55 -21.82
CA THR A 137 14.90 13.20 -22.23
C THR A 137 14.68 11.71 -22.03
N TRP A 138 13.68 11.36 -21.22
CA TRP A 138 13.27 9.98 -21.05
C TRP A 138 12.43 9.53 -22.24
N VAL A 139 12.86 8.46 -22.91
CA VAL A 139 12.12 7.82 -23.98
C VAL A 139 11.81 6.41 -23.54
N PHE A 140 10.52 6.11 -23.39
CA PHE A 140 10.06 4.74 -23.15
C PHE A 140 9.92 4.06 -24.51
N GLN A 141 10.72 3.02 -24.74
CA GLN A 141 10.60 2.18 -25.92
C GLN A 141 9.62 1.04 -25.60
N GLU A 142 8.69 0.79 -26.52
CA GLU A 142 7.73 -0.31 -26.47
C GLU A 142 8.39 -1.68 -26.68
#